data_AF-A0A932CM27-F1
#
_entry.id   AF-A0A932CM27-F1
#
_cell.length_a   1.000
_cell.length_b   1.000
_cell.length_c   1.000
_cell.angle_alpha   90.00
_cell.angle_beta   90.00
_cell.angle_gamma   90.00
#
_symmetry.space_group_name_H-M   'P 1'
#
loop_
_entity.id
_entity.type
_entity.pdbx_description
1 polymer ?
#
loop_
_entity_poly.entity_id
_entity_poly.type
_entity_poly.pdbx_seq_one_letter_code
_entity_poly.pdbx_strand_id
1 'polypeptide(L)' 'MEENGSYWTKAFKMIPNRFLLVKVAAERVQQLNKGAKPLVESDSEVMPLSEVALKEIAEGKIQIELPPPKARRGG' A
#
# COMPACT_ATOMS: atom_id res chain seq x y z
N MET A 1 22.08 -3.15 -8.93
CA MET A 1 21.10 -4.05 -8.27
C MET A 1 20.11 -3.15 -7.58
N GLU A 2 19.04 -2.74 -8.29
CA GLU A 2 17.93 -1.96 -7.73
C GLU A 2 16.65 -2.40 -8.47
N GLU A 3 16.06 -3.51 -8.01
CA GLU A 3 14.78 -4.03 -8.52
C GLU A 3 13.58 -3.38 -7.80
N ASN A 4 13.68 -2.10 -7.44
CA ASN A 4 12.60 -1.37 -6.76
C ASN A 4 11.39 -1.09 -7.69
N GLY A 5 11.50 -1.39 -8.99
CA GLY A 5 10.44 -1.18 -10.00
C GLY A 5 9.26 -2.16 -9.93
N SER A 6 9.40 -3.31 -9.24
CA SER A 6 8.37 -4.35 -9.23
C SER A 6 7.18 -4.01 -8.34
N TYR A 7 7.41 -3.53 -7.12
CA TYR A 7 6.33 -3.28 -6.15
C TYR A 7 5.59 -1.98 -6.42
N TRP A 8 6.28 -0.92 -6.83
CA TRP A 8 5.64 0.36 -7.15
C TRP A 8 4.63 0.21 -8.28
N THR A 9 5.01 -0.50 -9.35
CA THR A 9 4.13 -0.77 -10.50
C THR A 9 2.92 -1.62 -10.09
N LYS A 10 3.12 -2.65 -9.25
CA LYS A 10 2.02 -3.49 -8.72
C LYS A 10 1.07 -2.70 -7.82
N ALA A 11 1.61 -1.90 -6.92
CA ALA A 11 0.83 -1.04 -6.04
C ALA A 11 0.03 -0.01 -6.85
N PHE A 12 0.59 0.50 -7.95
CA PHE A 12 -0.12 1.40 -8.87
C PHE A 12 -1.27 0.72 -9.62
N LYS A 13 -1.15 -0.58 -9.94
CA LYS A 13 -2.26 -1.34 -10.51
C LYS A 13 -3.42 -1.49 -9.53
N MET A 14 -3.13 -1.58 -8.24
CA MET A 14 -4.14 -1.65 -7.17
C MET A 14 -4.73 -0.26 -6.87
N ILE A 15 -3.87 0.76 -6.77
CA ILE A 15 -4.25 2.15 -6.52
C ILE A 15 -3.72 3.02 -7.67
N PRO A 16 -4.51 3.26 -8.73
CA PRO A 16 -4.09 4.12 -9.84
C PRO A 16 -3.92 5.60 -9.42
N ASN A 17 -4.42 5.97 -8.24
CA ASN A 17 -4.28 7.32 -7.69
C ASN A 17 -3.02 7.45 -6.83
N ARG A 18 -2.03 8.19 -7.34
CA ARG A 18 -0.76 8.49 -6.65
C ARG A 18 -0.93 9.12 -5.28
N PHE A 19 -1.85 10.06 -5.13
CA PHE A 19 -2.10 10.73 -3.85
C PHE A 19 -2.64 9.76 -2.82
N LEU A 20 -3.56 8.90 -3.24
CA LEU A 20 -4.12 7.87 -2.37
C LEU A 20 -3.08 6.80 -2.04
N LEU A 21 -2.26 6.39 -3.01
CA LEU A 21 -1.17 5.44 -2.81
C LEU A 21 -0.19 5.94 -1.73
N VAL A 22 0.25 7.19 -1.83
CA VAL A 22 1.14 7.81 -0.83
C VAL A 22 0.43 7.92 0.52
N LYS A 23 -0.84 8.32 0.54
CA LYS A 23 -1.62 8.42 1.79
C LYS A 23 -1.73 7.07 2.50
N VAL A 24 -2.17 6.03 1.78
CA VAL A 24 -2.33 4.67 2.32
C VAL A 24 -0.99 4.10 2.77
N ALA A 25 0.07 4.29 1.98
CA ALA A 25 1.42 3.87 2.37
C ALA A 25 1.88 4.58 3.65
N ALA A 26 1.69 5.89 3.75
CA ALA A 26 2.06 6.67 4.94
C ALA A 26 1.27 6.25 6.18
N GLU A 27 -0.06 6.09 6.06
CA GLU A 27 -0.91 5.61 7.15
C GLU A 27 -0.47 4.22 7.62
N ARG A 28 -0.13 3.33 6.67
CA ARG A 28 0.34 1.99 7.00
C ARG A 28 1.70 2.00 7.70
N VAL A 29 2.65 2.79 7.21
CA VAL A 29 3.96 2.98 7.86
C VAL A 29 3.77 3.47 9.30
N GLN A 30 2.84 4.41 9.54
CA GLN A 30 2.55 4.87 10.90
C GLN A 30 1.95 3.77 11.79
N GLN A 31 1.08 2.91 11.26
CA GLN A 31 0.55 1.77 12.01
C GLN A 31 1.67 0.82 12.43
N LEU A 32 2.56 0.45 11.50
CA LEU A 32 3.70 -0.41 11.78
C LEU A 32 4.64 0.23 12.81
N ASN A 33 4.89 1.54 12.69
CA ASN A 33 5.71 2.29 13.65
C ASN A 33 5.09 2.35 15.05
N LYS A 34 3.75 2.28 15.16
CA LYS A 34 3.04 2.14 16.44
C LYS A 34 3.12 0.72 17.03
N GLY A 35 3.84 -0.21 16.38
CA GLY A 35 3.96 -1.61 16.81
C GLY A 35 2.90 -2.53 16.20
N ALA A 36 2.17 -2.09 15.18
CA ALA A 36 1.30 -3.01 14.44
C ALA A 36 2.15 -4.07 13.71
N LYS A 37 1.67 -5.31 13.70
CA LYS A 37 2.33 -6.39 12.97
C LYS A 37 2.08 -6.25 11.46
N PRO A 38 3.10 -6.46 10.62
CA PRO A 38 2.90 -6.55 9.18
C PRO A 38 2.07 -7.79 8.84
N LEU A 39 1.20 -7.66 7.84
CA LEU A 39 0.33 -8.70 7.31
C LEU A 39 0.98 -9.49 6.17
N VAL A 40 2.11 -8.99 5.66
CA VAL A 40 2.95 -9.68 4.69
C VAL A 40 4.16 -10.29 5.38
N GLU A 41 4.67 -11.39 4.81
CA GLU A 41 5.99 -11.92 5.16
C GLU A 41 7.05 -10.89 4.73
N SER A 42 7.40 -10.06 5.69
CA SER A 42 8.52 -9.14 5.65
C SER A 42 9.36 -9.42 6.88
N ASP A 43 10.60 -9.86 6.65
CA ASP A 43 11.66 -9.87 7.65
C ASP A 43 11.82 -8.44 8.18
N SER A 44 11.04 -8.12 9.20
CA SER A 44 10.91 -6.77 9.76
C SER A 44 12.21 -6.32 10.43
N GLU A 45 13.17 -7.23 10.57
CA GLU A 45 14.52 -6.96 11.06
C GLU A 45 15.42 -6.29 10.00
N VAL A 46 15.10 -6.40 8.71
CA VAL A 46 15.97 -5.89 7.62
C VAL A 46 15.23 -4.95 6.67
N MET A 47 13.91 -5.11 6.51
CA MET A 47 13.14 -4.36 5.52
C MET A 47 12.57 -3.05 6.09
N PRO A 48 12.72 -1.89 5.40
CA PRO A 48 12.14 -0.65 5.86
C PRO A 48 10.61 -0.68 5.75
N LEU A 49 9.92 -0.02 6.69
CA LEU A 49 8.46 -0.01 6.78
C LEU A 49 7.77 0.48 5.48
N SER A 50 8.43 1.35 4.72
CA SER A 50 7.95 1.83 3.42
C SER A 50 7.87 0.72 2.37
N GLU A 51 8.86 -0.17 2.33
CA GLU A 51 8.86 -1.35 1.45
C GLU A 51 7.78 -2.34 1.88
N VAL A 52 7.63 -2.57 3.19
CA VAL A 52 6.56 -3.41 3.74
C VAL A 52 5.19 -2.90 3.34
N ALA A 53 4.91 -1.61 3.53
CA ALA A 53 3.64 -1.00 3.16
C ALA A 53 3.38 -1.10 1.65
N LEU A 54 4.38 -0.83 0.80
CA LEU A 54 4.25 -0.98 -0.65
C LEU A 54 3.97 -2.44 -1.06
N LYS A 55 4.61 -3.40 -0.40
CA LYS A 55 4.41 -4.83 -0.63
C LYS A 55 2.99 -5.26 -0.23
N GLU A 56 2.49 -4.81 0.92
CA GLU A 56 1.12 -5.07 1.36
C GLU A 56 0.07 -4.47 0.41
N ILE A 57 0.31 -3.27 -0.12
CA ILE A 57 -0.56 -2.64 -1.14
C ILE A 57 -0.50 -3.45 -2.45
N ALA A 58 0.70 -3.84 -2.89
CA ALA A 58 0.89 -4.64 -4.09
C ALA A 58 0.25 -6.03 -3.99
N GLU A 59 0.21 -6.64 -2.80
CA GLU A 59 -0.49 -7.90 -2.54
C GLU A 59 -2.01 -7.72 -2.37
N GLY A 60 -2.50 -6.49 -2.22
CA GLY A 60 -3.91 -6.24 -1.92
C GLY A 60 -4.35 -6.67 -0.52
N LYS A 61 -3.40 -6.87 0.40
CA LYS A 61 -3.67 -7.25 1.79
C LYS A 61 -4.13 -6.06 2.64
N ILE A 62 -3.85 -4.83 2.21
CA ILE A 62 -4.44 -3.64 2.81
C ILE A 62 -5.87 -3.52 2.30
N GLN A 63 -6.84 -3.67 3.20
CA GLN A 63 -8.22 -3.28 2.91
C GLN A 63 -8.29 -1.76 2.84
N ILE A 64 -8.19 -1.24 1.63
CA ILE A 64 -8.46 0.15 1.35
C ILE A 64 -9.96 0.22 1.17
N GLU A 65 -10.67 0.84 2.09
CA GLU A 65 -12.02 1.34 1.83
C GLU A 65 -11.90 2.47 0.81
N LEU A 66 -11.72 2.08 -0.45
CA LEU A 66 -12.00 2.95 -1.56
C LEU A 66 -13.49 3.26 -1.45
N PRO A 67 -13.90 4.51 -1.22
CA PRO A 67 -15.32 4.84 -1.33
C PRO A 67 -15.76 4.33 -2.71
N PRO A 68 -16.90 3.61 -2.79
CA PRO A 68 -17.33 3.01 -4.05
C PRO A 68 -17.25 4.08 -5.12
N PRO A 69 -16.73 3.77 -6.33
CA PRO A 69 -16.64 4.74 -7.40
C PRO A 69 -18.03 5.36 -7.49
N LYS A 70 -18.12 6.67 -7.20
CA LYS A 70 -19.39 7.39 -7.17
C LYS A 70 -20.00 7.17 -8.54
N ALA A 71 -20.89 6.18 -8.64
CA ALA A 71 -21.59 5.84 -9.85
C ALA A 71 -22.22 7.15 -10.26
N ARG A 72 -21.79 7.68 -11.41
CA ARG A 72 -22.41 8.85 -12.01
C ARG A 72 -23.87 8.46 -12.14
N ARG A 73 -24.71 8.97 -11.22
CA ARG A 73 -26.16 8.92 -11.37
C ARG A 73 -26.41 9.68 -12.67
N GLY A 74 -26.74 8.91 -13.71
CA GLY A 74 -27.19 9.45 -14.98
C GLY A 74 -28.35 10.40 -14.71
N GLY A 75 -28.28 11.57 -15.35
CA GLY A 75 -29.45 12.41 -15.57
C GLY A 75 -30.19 11.97 -16.82
#